data_AF-A0A0M8ZMY8-F1
#
_entry.id   AF-A0A0M8ZMY8-F1
#
_cell.length_a   1.000
_cell.length_b   1.000
_cell.length_c   1.000
_cell.angle_alpha   90.00
_cell.angle_beta   90.00
_cell.angle_gamma   90.00
#
_symmetry.space_group_name_H-M   'P 1'
#
loop_
_entity.id
_entity.type
_entity.pdbx_description
1 polymer ?
#
loop_
_entity_poly.entity_id
_entity_poly.type
_entity_poly.pdbx_seq_one_letter_code
_entity_poly.pdbx_strand_id
1 'polypeptide(L)'
;KAKAPATVDGVDTTKMNREQLEFYVHKILEEMEREREERNFFQLERDKIRTFWEITRHQLDEAQATVRNKEREKEELSEKHEAELKLYKQKVKHLMYEHQTNLSETKAEQYAEETDKLIKQFETEAQELEQKYEQKLTSQYESLTLKHRMEMTEVEERKNTQIANLIKNHEVAFAEMKTYFNDITLNNLSLIKSMKDQMDEMRSNEERMKKQVRELTIENKKYSIDAKAYEESSANFTHQLANYDKDKQSLINTKKRLAITMKNLENLKWENEVLELRFEKCQSERNELHSRFVSAILELQQKTGLKNVLLEKKLEKLSDLLEQREAQISEVLTAAQLDPMAVLNANKKIENMLNRKNNAIQDLQYELAKVCKAHDDLLRTYEAKLQEYGIPKSELGFQPLRVKALTTKLGLGPAGLVTSNH
;
A
#
# COMPACT_ATOMS: atom_id res chain seq x y z
N LYS A 1 -110.71 205.36 -68.29
CA LYS A 1 -110.91 203.89 -68.22
C LYS A 1 -109.69 203.27 -67.59
N ALA A 2 -109.92 202.22 -66.81
CA ALA A 2 -108.96 201.16 -66.62
C ALA A 2 -107.59 201.66 -66.16
N LYS A 3 -107.60 202.29 -64.98
CA LYS A 3 -106.44 202.26 -64.10
C LYS A 3 -106.44 200.88 -63.45
N ALA A 4 -105.77 199.98 -64.16
CA ALA A 4 -105.39 198.68 -63.64
C ALA A 4 -104.41 198.89 -62.47
N PRO A 5 -104.49 198.05 -61.43
CA PRO A 5 -103.64 198.18 -60.26
C PRO A 5 -102.18 198.08 -60.68
N ALA A 6 -101.36 198.99 -60.19
CA ALA A 6 -99.93 198.89 -60.37
C ALA A 6 -99.38 198.12 -59.18
N THR A 7 -99.16 196.83 -59.40
CA THR A 7 -98.49 195.90 -58.50
C THR A 7 -97.09 195.66 -59.05
N VAL A 8 -96.08 195.79 -58.19
CA VAL A 8 -94.74 195.28 -58.43
C VAL A 8 -94.33 194.55 -57.16
N ASP A 9 -93.92 193.29 -57.29
CA ASP A 9 -93.76 192.28 -56.22
C ASP A 9 -94.92 192.20 -55.19
N GLY A 10 -96.17 192.09 -55.69
CA GLY A 10 -97.39 191.87 -54.90
C GLY A 10 -97.87 193.08 -54.07
N VAL A 11 -97.06 194.14 -53.98
CA VAL A 11 -97.36 195.37 -53.23
C VAL A 11 -98.05 196.40 -54.14
N ASP A 12 -99.30 196.79 -53.81
CA ASP A 12 -100.17 197.73 -54.53
C ASP A 12 -99.64 199.17 -54.37
N THR A 13 -98.87 199.61 -55.38
CA THR A 13 -98.05 200.84 -55.42
C THR A 13 -98.87 202.15 -55.45
N THR A 14 -100.20 202.08 -55.26
CA THR A 14 -101.15 203.21 -55.35
C THR A 14 -101.50 203.93 -54.03
N LYS A 15 -101.10 203.44 -52.85
CA LYS A 15 -101.37 204.10 -51.53
C LYS A 15 -100.14 204.64 -50.81
N MET A 16 -98.97 204.36 -51.36
CA MET A 16 -97.70 204.55 -50.66
C MET A 16 -97.11 205.94 -50.95
N ASN A 17 -96.63 206.63 -49.90
CA ASN A 17 -95.96 207.92 -50.03
C ASN A 17 -94.62 207.72 -50.75
N ARG A 18 -94.11 208.77 -51.36
CA ARG A 18 -92.83 208.81 -52.05
C ARG A 18 -91.67 208.19 -51.25
N GLU A 19 -91.62 208.43 -49.94
CA GLU A 19 -90.62 207.81 -49.05
C GLU A 19 -90.70 206.28 -49.04
N GLN A 20 -91.89 205.70 -49.15
CA GLN A 20 -92.08 204.25 -49.17
C GLN A 20 -91.66 203.63 -50.51
N LEU A 21 -91.88 204.33 -51.64
CA LEU A 21 -91.46 203.87 -52.97
C LEU A 21 -89.94 203.92 -53.14
N GLU A 22 -89.28 204.97 -52.62
CA GLU A 22 -87.82 205.09 -52.64
C GLU A 22 -87.15 203.98 -51.80
N PHE A 23 -87.70 203.63 -50.62
CA PHE A 23 -87.18 202.53 -49.80
C PHE A 23 -87.32 201.15 -50.49
N TYR A 24 -88.41 200.92 -51.23
CA TYR A 24 -88.66 199.64 -51.89
C TYR A 24 -87.72 199.37 -53.07
N VAL A 25 -87.44 200.39 -53.89
CA VAL A 25 -86.47 200.30 -54.99
C VAL A 25 -85.06 200.02 -54.45
N HIS A 26 -84.69 200.66 -53.33
CA HIS A 26 -83.39 200.44 -52.70
C HIS A 26 -83.20 198.99 -52.22
N LYS A 27 -84.23 198.39 -51.62
CA LYS A 27 -84.18 197.00 -51.15
C LYS A 27 -83.98 195.99 -52.30
N ILE A 28 -84.69 196.17 -53.43
CA ILE A 28 -84.59 195.27 -54.59
C ILE A 28 -83.21 195.35 -55.26
N LEU A 29 -82.65 196.57 -55.37
CA LEU A 29 -81.30 196.75 -55.91
C LEU A 29 -80.23 196.06 -55.02
N GLU A 30 -80.41 196.10 -53.71
CA GLU A 30 -79.48 195.47 -52.75
C GLU A 30 -79.57 193.93 -52.73
N GLU A 31 -80.72 193.34 -53.06
CA GLU A 31 -80.88 191.88 -53.24
C GLU A 31 -80.28 191.43 -54.60
N MET A 32 -80.49 192.18 -55.68
CA MET A 32 -79.98 191.83 -57.02
C MET A 32 -78.43 191.86 -57.09
N GLU A 33 -77.79 192.82 -56.43
CA GLU A 33 -76.32 192.91 -56.42
C GLU A 33 -75.69 191.74 -55.66
N ARG A 34 -76.33 191.28 -54.57
CA ARG A 34 -75.88 190.15 -53.73
C ARG A 34 -75.90 188.81 -54.47
N GLU A 35 -76.97 188.52 -55.21
CA GLU A 35 -77.06 187.29 -56.02
C GLU A 35 -76.05 187.27 -57.18
N ARG A 36 -75.68 188.44 -57.71
CA ARG A 36 -74.69 188.59 -58.79
C ARG A 36 -73.28 188.26 -58.31
N GLU A 37 -72.91 188.73 -57.11
CA GLU A 37 -71.61 188.42 -56.49
C GLU A 37 -71.49 186.93 -56.15
N GLU A 38 -72.52 186.32 -55.59
CA GLU A 38 -72.52 184.90 -55.23
C GLU A 38 -72.34 183.98 -56.46
N ARG A 39 -73.05 184.25 -57.57
CA ARG A 39 -72.92 183.42 -58.78
C ARG A 39 -71.49 183.48 -59.37
N ASN A 40 -70.87 184.65 -59.34
CA ASN A 40 -69.54 184.86 -59.91
C ASN A 40 -68.45 184.15 -59.07
N PHE A 41 -68.60 184.15 -57.75
CA PHE A 41 -67.70 183.45 -56.82
C PHE A 41 -67.66 181.93 -57.06
N PHE A 42 -68.84 181.29 -57.15
CA PHE A 42 -68.92 179.83 -57.36
C PHE A 42 -68.43 179.37 -58.74
N GLN A 43 -68.50 180.24 -59.75
CA GLN A 43 -68.02 179.91 -61.10
C GLN A 43 -66.49 179.91 -61.20
N LEU A 44 -65.82 180.81 -60.48
CA LEU A 44 -64.35 180.89 -60.38
C LEU A 44 -63.75 179.72 -59.57
N GLU A 45 -64.41 179.29 -58.50
CA GLU A 45 -63.97 178.14 -57.69
C GLU A 45 -63.99 176.82 -58.49
N ARG A 46 -65.07 176.58 -59.26
CA ARG A 46 -65.19 175.36 -60.08
C ARG A 46 -64.07 175.25 -61.13
N ASP A 47 -63.74 176.35 -61.79
CA ASP A 47 -62.76 176.34 -62.88
C ASP A 47 -61.31 176.22 -62.36
N LYS A 48 -61.02 176.73 -61.15
CA LYS A 48 -59.76 176.49 -60.42
C LYS A 48 -59.57 175.01 -60.06
N ILE A 49 -60.61 174.36 -59.54
CA ILE A 49 -60.52 172.95 -59.12
C ILE A 49 -60.25 172.03 -60.32
N ARG A 50 -60.84 172.33 -61.48
CA ARG A 50 -60.66 171.53 -62.70
C ARG A 50 -59.25 171.64 -63.28
N THR A 51 -58.67 172.83 -63.30
CA THR A 51 -57.29 173.04 -63.79
C THR A 51 -56.25 172.40 -62.87
N PHE A 52 -56.43 172.45 -61.55
CA PHE A 52 -55.53 171.78 -60.62
C PHE A 52 -55.49 170.26 -60.82
N TRP A 53 -56.64 169.62 -61.03
CA TRP A 53 -56.73 168.16 -61.22
C TRP A 53 -56.02 167.67 -62.50
N GLU A 54 -56.16 168.40 -63.62
CA GLU A 54 -55.51 168.02 -64.89
C GLU A 54 -53.98 168.12 -64.81
N ILE A 55 -53.45 169.16 -64.16
CA ILE A 55 -52.00 169.35 -63.99
C ILE A 55 -51.40 168.27 -63.08
N THR A 56 -52.05 167.96 -61.95
CA THR A 56 -51.52 166.96 -61.01
C THR A 56 -51.53 165.55 -61.60
N ARG A 57 -52.50 165.22 -62.45
CA ARG A 57 -52.54 163.94 -63.15
C ARG A 57 -51.39 163.80 -64.15
N HIS A 58 -51.11 164.83 -64.94
CA HIS A 58 -50.04 164.78 -65.94
C HIS A 58 -48.64 164.68 -65.30
N GLN A 59 -48.42 165.39 -64.19
CA GLN A 59 -47.15 165.34 -63.46
C GLN A 59 -46.87 163.96 -62.83
N LEU A 60 -47.92 163.24 -62.42
CA LEU A 60 -47.78 161.89 -61.86
C LEU A 60 -47.34 160.86 -62.92
N ASP A 61 -47.89 160.96 -64.13
CA ASP A 61 -47.55 160.04 -65.22
C ASP A 61 -46.12 160.25 -65.74
N GLU A 62 -45.62 161.49 -65.80
CA GLU A 62 -44.23 161.79 -66.16
C GLU A 62 -43.21 161.30 -65.12
N ALA A 63 -43.53 161.42 -63.83
CA ALA A 63 -42.67 160.92 -62.75
C ALA A 63 -42.55 159.39 -62.77
N GLN A 64 -43.62 158.68 -63.12
CA GLN A 64 -43.59 157.21 -63.23
C GLN A 64 -42.80 156.73 -64.45
N ALA A 65 -42.84 157.45 -65.57
CA ALA A 65 -42.08 157.10 -66.77
C ALA A 65 -40.56 157.28 -66.59
N THR A 66 -40.15 158.31 -65.86
CA THR A 66 -38.72 158.57 -65.58
C THR A 66 -38.10 157.54 -64.65
N VAL A 67 -38.83 157.04 -63.64
CA VAL A 67 -38.35 155.97 -62.75
C VAL A 67 -38.08 154.67 -63.51
N ARG A 68 -38.99 154.23 -64.39
CA ARG A 68 -38.79 153.00 -65.18
C ARG A 68 -37.57 153.06 -66.09
N ASN A 69 -37.32 154.21 -66.71
CA ASN A 69 -36.16 154.37 -67.58
C ASN A 69 -34.84 154.29 -66.79
N LYS A 70 -34.81 154.83 -65.56
CA LYS A 70 -33.63 154.73 -64.69
C LYS A 70 -33.36 153.32 -64.17
N GLU A 71 -34.40 152.53 -63.91
CA GLU A 71 -34.26 151.12 -63.53
C GLU A 71 -33.64 150.29 -64.66
N ARG A 72 -34.08 150.50 -65.91
CA ARG A 72 -33.53 149.81 -67.08
C ARG A 72 -32.07 150.18 -67.37
N GLU A 73 -31.71 151.45 -67.19
CA GLU A 73 -30.34 151.94 -67.38
C GLU A 73 -29.36 151.30 -66.37
N LYS A 74 -29.82 151.07 -65.14
CA LYS A 74 -29.04 150.36 -64.10
C LYS A 74 -28.80 148.89 -64.45
N GLU A 75 -29.81 148.21 -65.00
CA GLU A 75 -29.73 146.80 -65.38
C GLU A 75 -28.75 146.60 -66.56
N GLU A 76 -28.83 147.46 -67.59
CA GLU A 76 -27.89 147.43 -68.72
C GLU A 76 -26.43 147.72 -68.30
N LEU A 77 -26.22 148.59 -67.30
CA LEU A 77 -24.89 148.85 -66.74
C LEU A 77 -24.33 147.64 -65.96
N SER A 78 -25.20 146.93 -65.23
CA SER A 78 -24.82 145.72 -64.50
C SER A 78 -24.42 144.59 -65.47
N GLU A 79 -25.20 144.38 -66.53
CA GLU A 79 -24.89 143.37 -67.55
C GLU A 79 -23.62 143.71 -68.33
N LYS A 80 -23.39 144.99 -68.64
CA LYS A 80 -22.12 145.44 -69.25
C LYS A 80 -20.93 145.18 -68.33
N HIS A 81 -21.05 145.45 -67.03
CA HIS A 81 -19.96 145.20 -66.10
C HIS A 81 -19.65 143.71 -65.95
N GLU A 82 -20.67 142.85 -65.95
CA GLU A 82 -20.48 141.39 -65.90
C GLU A 82 -19.87 140.85 -67.20
N ALA A 83 -20.29 141.39 -68.36
CA ALA A 83 -19.69 141.06 -69.66
C ALA A 83 -18.24 141.54 -69.75
N GLU A 84 -17.91 142.73 -69.24
CA GLU A 84 -16.54 143.24 -69.17
C GLU A 84 -15.68 142.39 -68.24
N LEU A 85 -16.20 141.94 -67.08
CA LEU A 85 -15.46 141.05 -66.20
C LEU A 85 -15.17 139.70 -66.86
N LYS A 86 -16.15 139.15 -67.61
CA LYS A 86 -15.93 137.95 -68.44
C LYS A 86 -14.92 138.18 -69.55
N LEU A 87 -14.97 139.34 -70.22
CA LEU A 87 -14.01 139.72 -71.25
C LEU A 87 -12.60 139.87 -70.66
N TYR A 88 -12.44 140.52 -69.50
CA TYR A 88 -11.16 140.64 -68.80
C TYR A 88 -10.65 139.29 -68.30
N LYS A 89 -11.52 138.41 -67.82
CA LYS A 89 -11.15 137.05 -67.40
C LYS A 89 -10.72 136.20 -68.60
N GLN A 90 -11.36 136.37 -69.75
CA GLN A 90 -10.96 135.76 -71.01
C GLN A 90 -9.68 136.41 -71.58
N LYS A 91 -9.48 137.71 -71.35
CA LYS A 91 -8.28 138.47 -71.73
C LYS A 91 -7.09 138.14 -70.85
N VAL A 92 -7.26 137.81 -69.57
CA VAL A 92 -6.22 137.22 -68.71
C VAL A 92 -5.92 135.79 -69.15
N LYS A 93 -6.92 134.98 -69.52
CA LYS A 93 -6.66 133.67 -70.13
C LYS A 93 -5.93 133.77 -71.47
N HIS A 94 -6.23 134.78 -72.28
CA HIS A 94 -5.56 135.03 -73.56
C HIS A 94 -4.17 135.67 -73.36
N LEU A 95 -3.99 136.58 -72.40
CA LEU A 95 -2.70 137.15 -72.00
C LEU A 95 -1.81 136.12 -71.31
N MET A 96 -2.36 135.17 -70.55
CA MET A 96 -1.61 134.01 -70.05
C MET A 96 -1.20 133.10 -71.22
N TYR A 97 -2.01 132.96 -72.27
CA TYR A 97 -1.66 132.17 -73.45
C TYR A 97 -0.65 132.89 -74.39
N GLU A 98 -0.74 134.21 -74.57
CA GLU A 98 0.25 135.03 -75.29
C GLU A 98 1.56 135.17 -74.52
N HIS A 99 1.51 135.31 -73.18
CA HIS A 99 2.72 135.42 -72.36
C HIS A 99 3.40 134.07 -72.11
N GLN A 100 2.65 132.96 -72.16
CA GLN A 100 3.16 131.57 -72.22
C GLN A 100 3.82 131.24 -73.56
N THR A 101 3.60 132.04 -74.62
CA THR A 101 4.18 131.78 -75.96
C THR A 101 5.36 132.71 -76.31
N ASN A 102 5.64 133.76 -75.52
CA ASN A 102 6.77 134.67 -75.76
C ASN A 102 7.66 134.94 -74.52
N LEU A 103 7.56 134.09 -73.49
CA LEU A 103 8.60 133.98 -72.44
C LEU A 103 9.08 132.51 -72.29
N SER A 104 9.06 131.78 -73.40
CA SER A 104 9.49 130.40 -73.55
C SER A 104 10.61 130.30 -74.59
N GLU A 105 11.81 130.87 -74.34
CA GLU A 105 13.01 130.44 -75.11
C GLU A 105 14.38 130.90 -74.59
N THR A 106 14.58 131.15 -73.29
CA THR A 106 15.96 131.18 -72.74
C THR A 106 15.99 131.13 -71.22
N LYS A 107 15.57 130.01 -70.61
CA LYS A 107 15.88 129.62 -69.21
C LYS A 107 15.32 128.25 -68.74
N ALA A 108 14.63 127.48 -69.59
CA ALA A 108 14.01 126.19 -69.20
C ALA A 108 14.91 124.95 -69.40
N GLU A 109 15.97 125.02 -70.21
CA GLU A 109 16.81 123.84 -70.49
C GLU A 109 17.81 123.50 -69.37
N GLN A 110 18.21 124.45 -68.52
CA GLN A 110 19.19 124.18 -67.45
C GLN A 110 18.62 123.46 -66.22
N TYR A 111 17.33 123.58 -65.91
CA TYR A 111 16.71 122.95 -64.71
C TYR A 111 16.11 121.56 -64.95
N ALA A 112 15.77 121.21 -66.19
CA ALA A 112 15.22 119.91 -66.55
C ALA A 112 16.29 118.79 -66.52
N GLU A 113 17.54 119.08 -66.88
CA GLU A 113 18.63 118.09 -66.85
C GLU A 113 19.03 117.69 -65.42
N GLU A 114 19.04 118.62 -64.46
CA GLU A 114 19.40 118.32 -63.07
C GLU A 114 18.31 117.51 -62.35
N THR A 115 17.03 117.77 -62.64
CA THR A 115 15.91 117.05 -62.03
C THR A 115 15.75 115.64 -62.58
N ASP A 116 15.96 115.41 -63.89
CA ASP A 116 15.94 114.08 -64.51
C ASP A 116 17.10 113.19 -64.02
N LYS A 117 18.29 113.78 -63.82
CA LYS A 117 19.44 113.06 -63.23
C LYS A 117 19.16 112.61 -61.80
N LEU A 118 18.52 113.45 -60.98
CA LEU A 118 18.21 113.13 -59.59
C LEU A 118 17.11 112.06 -59.46
N ILE A 119 16.07 112.11 -60.31
CA ILE A 119 15.03 111.07 -60.37
C ILE A 119 15.64 109.72 -60.76
N LYS A 120 16.47 109.69 -61.81
CA LYS A 120 17.17 108.46 -62.22
C LYS A 120 18.10 107.92 -61.15
N GLN A 121 18.80 108.79 -60.40
CA GLN A 121 19.61 108.36 -59.26
C GLN A 121 18.76 107.72 -58.16
N PHE A 122 17.66 108.35 -57.75
CA PHE A 122 16.77 107.76 -56.73
C PHE A 122 16.07 106.48 -57.20
N GLU A 123 15.68 106.39 -58.47
CA GLU A 123 15.14 105.15 -59.04
C GLU A 123 16.18 104.03 -59.03
N THR A 124 17.42 104.33 -59.39
CA THR A 124 18.52 103.35 -59.36
C THR A 124 18.81 102.91 -57.92
N GLU A 125 18.90 103.86 -56.99
CA GLU A 125 19.12 103.56 -55.56
C GLU A 125 17.97 102.75 -54.95
N ALA A 126 16.72 103.05 -55.31
CA ALA A 126 15.54 102.29 -54.86
C ALA A 126 15.55 100.86 -55.41
N GLN A 127 15.86 100.67 -56.70
CA GLN A 127 15.99 99.35 -57.32
C GLN A 127 17.15 98.54 -56.73
N GLU A 128 18.31 99.16 -56.51
CA GLU A 128 19.45 98.51 -55.86
C GLU A 128 19.12 98.10 -54.42
N LEU A 129 18.39 98.95 -53.68
CA LEU A 129 17.95 98.65 -52.32
C LEU A 129 16.92 97.52 -52.29
N GLU A 130 15.93 97.54 -53.18
CA GLU A 130 14.93 96.49 -53.35
C GLU A 130 15.60 95.16 -53.69
N GLN A 131 16.48 95.13 -54.70
CA GLN A 131 17.22 93.93 -55.09
C GLN A 131 18.08 93.39 -53.95
N LYS A 132 18.72 94.26 -53.16
CA LYS A 132 19.52 93.86 -52.00
C LYS A 132 18.65 93.23 -50.90
N TYR A 133 17.46 93.76 -50.64
CA TYR A 133 16.54 93.18 -49.65
C TYR A 133 15.87 91.91 -50.16
N GLU A 134 15.54 91.82 -51.44
CA GLU A 134 15.05 90.61 -52.07
C GLU A 134 16.09 89.49 -51.97
N GLN A 135 17.35 89.75 -52.34
CA GLN A 135 18.45 88.80 -52.19
C GLN A 135 18.66 88.36 -50.73
N LYS A 136 18.58 89.29 -49.76
CA LYS A 136 18.65 88.95 -48.33
C LYS A 136 17.49 88.07 -47.90
N LEU A 137 16.28 88.35 -48.38
CA LEU A 137 15.09 87.58 -48.07
C LEU A 137 15.22 86.17 -48.64
N THR A 138 15.59 86.03 -49.92
CA THR A 138 15.83 84.74 -50.57
C THR A 138 16.91 83.94 -49.84
N SER A 139 18.05 84.57 -49.52
CA SER A 139 19.14 83.90 -48.80
C SER A 139 18.72 83.43 -47.39
N GLN A 140 17.92 84.23 -46.68
CA GLN A 140 17.37 83.83 -45.37
C GLN A 140 16.38 82.67 -45.51
N TYR A 141 15.51 82.69 -46.51
CA TYR A 141 14.61 81.57 -46.80
C TYR A 141 15.38 80.29 -47.11
N GLU A 142 16.35 80.35 -48.03
CA GLU A 142 17.19 79.20 -48.39
C GLU A 142 17.96 78.64 -47.19
N SER A 143 18.55 79.51 -46.36
CA SER A 143 19.24 79.13 -45.13
C SER A 143 18.31 78.44 -44.14
N LEU A 144 17.10 78.99 -43.91
CA LEU A 144 16.14 78.43 -42.97
C LEU A 144 15.57 77.09 -43.46
N THR A 145 15.31 76.97 -44.77
CA THR A 145 14.87 75.73 -45.40
C THR A 145 15.97 74.66 -45.33
N LEU A 146 17.23 75.03 -45.60
CA LEU A 146 18.35 74.11 -45.48
C LEU A 146 18.52 73.63 -44.04
N LYS A 147 18.41 74.53 -43.06
CA LYS A 147 18.50 74.19 -41.63
C LYS A 147 17.39 73.22 -41.22
N HIS A 148 16.12 73.50 -41.57
CA HIS A 148 15.02 72.57 -41.32
C HIS A 148 15.24 71.21 -41.97
N ARG A 149 15.72 71.18 -43.22
CA ARG A 149 16.01 69.92 -43.92
C ARG A 149 17.10 69.13 -43.21
N MET A 150 18.19 69.78 -42.78
CA MET A 150 19.27 69.14 -42.02
C MET A 150 18.78 68.59 -40.68
N GLU A 151 18.00 69.37 -39.92
CA GLU A 151 17.41 68.92 -38.65
C GLU A 151 16.48 67.72 -38.85
N MET A 152 15.67 67.71 -39.90
CA MET A 152 14.82 66.57 -40.26
C MET A 152 15.63 65.32 -40.59
N THR A 153 16.67 65.44 -41.43
CA THR A 153 17.53 64.29 -41.76
C THR A 153 18.29 63.78 -40.55
N GLU A 154 18.75 64.66 -39.65
CA GLU A 154 19.47 64.25 -38.44
C GLU A 154 18.54 63.49 -37.47
N VAL A 155 17.30 63.97 -37.30
CA VAL A 155 16.30 63.27 -36.51
C VAL A 155 15.94 61.92 -37.14
N GLU A 156 15.84 61.86 -38.46
CA GLU A 156 15.55 60.62 -39.20
C GLU A 156 16.69 59.61 -39.07
N GLU A 157 17.95 60.03 -39.21
CA GLU A 157 19.13 59.17 -38.99
C GLU A 157 19.21 58.67 -37.55
N ARG A 158 18.97 59.54 -36.56
CA ARG A 158 18.92 59.13 -35.14
C ARG A 158 17.83 58.09 -34.89
N LYS A 159 16.63 58.30 -35.43
CA LYS A 159 15.52 57.34 -35.31
C LYS A 159 15.81 56.03 -36.02
N ASN A 160 16.34 56.07 -37.25
CA ASN A 160 16.70 54.87 -38.01
C ASN A 160 17.80 54.07 -37.30
N THR A 161 18.79 54.75 -36.73
CA THR A 161 19.84 54.11 -35.92
C THR A 161 19.24 53.43 -34.69
N GLN A 162 18.29 54.08 -34.01
CA GLN A 162 17.61 53.50 -32.85
C GLN A 162 16.75 52.29 -33.23
N ILE A 163 16.04 52.35 -34.37
CA ILE A 163 15.28 51.22 -34.91
C ILE A 163 16.22 50.05 -35.22
N ALA A 164 17.35 50.29 -35.91
CA ALA A 164 18.32 49.25 -36.24
C ALA A 164 18.92 48.60 -34.99
N ASN A 165 19.26 49.40 -33.96
CA ASN A 165 19.75 48.88 -32.69
C ASN A 165 18.68 48.04 -31.97
N LEU A 166 17.42 48.48 -31.99
CA LEU A 166 16.33 47.74 -31.37
C LEU A 166 16.12 46.38 -32.06
N ILE A 167 16.14 46.35 -33.39
CA ILE A 167 16.04 45.12 -34.18
C ILE A 167 17.19 44.17 -33.83
N LYS A 168 18.43 44.66 -33.86
CA LYS A 168 19.61 43.85 -33.53
C LYS A 168 19.54 43.28 -32.11
N ASN A 169 19.13 44.08 -31.14
CA ASN A 169 18.97 43.62 -29.75
C ASN A 169 17.88 42.55 -29.65
N HIS A 170 16.77 42.70 -30.37
CA HIS A 170 15.71 41.68 -30.41
C HIS A 170 16.17 40.39 -31.09
N GLU A 171 16.92 40.47 -32.19
CA GLU A 171 17.48 39.28 -32.87
C GLU A 171 18.42 38.50 -31.95
N VAL A 172 19.30 39.21 -31.23
CA VAL A 172 20.20 38.60 -30.24
C VAL A 172 19.41 37.93 -29.12
N ALA A 173 18.47 38.65 -28.49
CA ALA A 173 17.66 38.09 -27.41
C ALA A 173 16.83 36.86 -27.85
N PHE A 174 16.32 36.87 -29.08
CA PHE A 174 15.57 35.74 -29.64
C PHE A 174 16.48 34.53 -29.91
N ALA A 175 17.70 34.77 -30.41
CA ALA A 175 18.70 33.73 -30.62
C ALA A 175 19.15 33.10 -29.29
N GLU A 176 19.36 33.91 -28.25
CA GLU A 176 19.68 33.44 -26.90
C GLU A 176 18.55 32.61 -26.31
N MET A 177 17.29 33.07 -26.41
CA MET A 177 16.12 32.33 -25.94
C MET A 177 15.96 30.99 -26.68
N LYS A 178 16.17 30.98 -28.00
CA LYS A 178 16.11 29.75 -28.80
C LYS A 178 17.19 28.75 -28.39
N THR A 179 18.42 29.24 -28.18
CA THR A 179 19.53 28.41 -27.71
C THR A 179 19.24 27.83 -26.33
N TYR A 180 18.77 28.66 -25.37
CA TYR A 180 18.39 28.22 -24.03
C TYR A 180 17.34 27.10 -24.04
N PHE A 181 16.25 27.26 -24.81
CA PHE A 181 15.22 26.23 -24.89
C PHE A 181 15.70 24.97 -25.63
N ASN A 182 16.52 25.10 -26.67
CA ASN A 182 17.12 23.96 -27.33
C ASN A 182 18.05 23.17 -26.39
N ASP A 183 18.86 23.85 -25.59
CA ASP A 183 19.77 23.22 -24.63
C ASP A 183 18.99 22.47 -23.55
N ILE A 184 17.94 23.09 -23.00
CA ILE A 184 17.03 22.40 -22.06
C ILE A 184 16.38 21.19 -22.72
N THR A 185 15.93 21.32 -23.97
CA THR A 185 15.27 20.22 -24.69
C THR A 185 16.25 19.08 -24.92
N LEU A 186 17.48 19.36 -25.37
CA LEU A 186 18.55 18.37 -25.54
C LEU A 186 18.93 17.69 -24.23
N ASN A 187 19.09 18.47 -23.16
CA ASN A 187 19.41 17.93 -21.84
C ASN A 187 18.29 17.01 -21.34
N ASN A 188 17.03 17.45 -21.41
CA ASN A 188 15.87 16.63 -21.06
C ASN A 188 15.79 15.35 -21.91
N LEU A 189 16.05 15.44 -23.22
CA LEU A 189 16.06 14.26 -24.10
C LEU A 189 17.17 13.27 -23.72
N SER A 190 18.37 13.80 -23.39
CA SER A 190 19.51 13.00 -22.95
C SER A 190 19.23 12.31 -21.61
N LEU A 191 18.57 13.01 -20.67
CA LEU A 191 18.16 12.47 -19.39
C LEU A 191 17.10 11.37 -19.57
N ILE A 192 16.06 11.62 -20.37
CA ILE A 192 15.03 10.62 -20.70
C ILE A 192 15.67 9.37 -21.31
N LYS A 193 16.62 9.55 -22.23
CA LYS A 193 17.35 8.43 -22.83
C LYS A 193 18.14 7.66 -21.77
N SER A 194 18.92 8.35 -20.92
CA SER A 194 19.66 7.72 -19.83
C SER A 194 18.75 6.96 -18.86
N MET A 195 17.59 7.51 -18.51
CA MET A 195 16.63 6.85 -17.62
C MET A 195 15.99 5.62 -18.30
N LYS A 196 15.71 5.69 -19.60
CA LYS A 196 15.24 4.53 -20.37
C LYS A 196 16.29 3.42 -20.42
N ASP A 197 17.54 3.77 -20.71
CA ASP A 197 18.65 2.81 -20.77
C ASP A 197 18.84 2.13 -19.39
N GLN A 198 18.80 2.89 -18.29
CA GLN A 198 18.83 2.34 -16.93
C GLN A 198 17.63 1.43 -16.61
N MET A 199 16.42 1.81 -17.06
CA MET A 199 15.23 0.99 -16.89
C MET A 199 15.34 -0.36 -17.62
N ASP A 200 15.85 -0.35 -18.85
CA ASP A 200 16.02 -1.57 -19.64
C ASP A 200 17.13 -2.46 -19.05
N GLU A 201 18.23 -1.87 -18.55
CA GLU A 201 19.26 -2.60 -17.81
C GLU A 201 18.70 -3.24 -16.52
N MET A 202 17.91 -2.47 -15.74
CA MET A 202 17.22 -2.99 -14.56
C MET A 202 16.29 -4.15 -14.92
N ARG A 203 15.50 -4.02 -15.99
CA ARG A 203 14.58 -5.08 -16.45
C ARG A 203 15.36 -6.33 -16.85
N SER A 204 16.45 -6.20 -17.59
CA SER A 204 17.32 -7.32 -17.94
C SER A 204 17.96 -7.97 -16.70
N ASN A 205 18.33 -7.18 -15.70
CA ASN A 205 18.89 -7.70 -14.46
C ASN A 205 17.83 -8.42 -13.61
N GLU A 206 16.61 -7.92 -13.56
CA GLU A 206 15.45 -8.57 -12.91
C GLU A 206 15.16 -9.93 -13.55
N GLU A 207 15.17 -10.01 -14.89
CA GLU A 207 14.97 -11.25 -15.63
C GLU A 207 16.04 -12.30 -15.30
N ARG A 208 17.31 -11.87 -15.24
CA ARG A 208 18.45 -12.71 -14.85
C ARG A 208 18.33 -13.20 -13.41
N MET A 209 18.00 -12.31 -12.48
CA MET A 209 17.77 -12.64 -11.06
C MET A 209 16.61 -13.63 -10.91
N LYS A 210 15.49 -13.44 -11.61
CA LYS A 210 14.37 -14.39 -11.63
C LYS A 210 14.79 -15.77 -12.15
N LYS A 211 15.69 -15.83 -13.14
CA LYS A 211 16.23 -17.09 -13.64
C LYS A 211 17.10 -17.78 -12.59
N GLN A 212 18.04 -17.06 -11.98
CA GLN A 212 18.87 -17.57 -10.88
C GLN A 212 18.05 -18.08 -9.70
N VAL A 213 17.04 -17.32 -9.27
CA VAL A 213 16.13 -17.74 -8.19
C VAL A 213 15.41 -19.04 -8.55
N ARG A 214 14.93 -19.18 -9.80
CA ARG A 214 14.29 -20.43 -10.26
C ARG A 214 15.27 -21.61 -10.24
N GLU A 215 16.48 -21.43 -10.76
CA GLU A 215 17.53 -22.45 -10.76
C GLU A 215 17.89 -22.88 -9.33
N LEU A 216 18.19 -21.93 -8.44
CA LEU A 216 18.46 -22.19 -7.02
C LEU A 216 17.28 -22.86 -6.31
N THR A 217 16.04 -22.50 -6.65
CA THR A 217 14.85 -23.12 -6.07
C THR A 217 14.72 -24.58 -6.50
N ILE A 218 15.01 -24.90 -7.77
CA ILE A 218 15.02 -26.28 -8.26
C ILE A 218 16.15 -27.08 -7.61
N GLU A 219 17.34 -26.50 -7.52
CA GLU A 219 18.50 -27.15 -6.90
C GLU A 219 18.26 -27.42 -5.41
N ASN A 220 17.71 -26.46 -4.68
CA ASN A 220 17.36 -26.61 -3.27
C ASN A 220 16.26 -27.67 -3.06
N LYS A 221 15.26 -27.73 -3.94
CA LYS A 221 14.28 -28.83 -3.92
C LYS A 221 14.94 -30.19 -4.12
N LYS A 222 15.89 -30.30 -5.05
CA LYS A 222 16.65 -31.55 -5.28
C LYS A 222 17.46 -31.93 -4.04
N TYR A 223 18.24 -31.02 -3.49
CA TYR A 223 19.02 -31.29 -2.26
C TYR A 223 18.12 -31.66 -1.08
N SER A 224 16.93 -31.05 -0.96
CA SER A 224 15.97 -31.42 0.08
C SER A 224 15.43 -32.85 -0.09
N ILE A 225 15.17 -33.29 -1.33
CA ILE A 225 14.76 -34.67 -1.61
C ILE A 225 15.91 -35.64 -1.31
N ASP A 226 17.12 -35.35 -1.79
CA ASP A 226 18.30 -36.18 -1.56
C ASP A 226 18.60 -36.31 -0.05
N ALA A 227 18.53 -35.21 0.70
CA ALA A 227 18.69 -35.21 2.15
C ALA A 227 17.68 -36.12 2.86
N LYS A 228 16.39 -36.05 2.48
CA LYS A 228 15.36 -36.96 3.02
C LYS A 228 15.66 -38.43 2.70
N ALA A 229 16.10 -38.73 1.48
CA ALA A 229 16.45 -40.10 1.09
C ALA A 229 17.65 -40.62 1.91
N TYR A 230 18.65 -39.77 2.19
CA TYR A 230 19.77 -40.12 3.06
C TYR A 230 19.35 -40.29 4.52
N GLU A 231 18.44 -39.45 5.04
CA GLU A 231 17.88 -39.60 6.39
C GLU A 231 17.12 -40.91 6.54
N GLU A 232 16.26 -41.26 5.59
CA GLU A 232 15.53 -42.55 5.58
C GLU A 232 16.50 -43.74 5.52
N SER A 233 17.53 -43.66 4.68
CA SER A 233 18.56 -44.70 4.59
C SER A 233 19.35 -44.84 5.89
N SER A 234 19.72 -43.73 6.52
CA SER A 234 20.42 -43.71 7.82
C SER A 234 19.56 -44.30 8.93
N ALA A 235 18.26 -43.97 8.97
CA ALA A 235 17.31 -44.56 9.90
C ALA A 235 17.18 -46.08 9.70
N ASN A 236 17.13 -46.54 8.44
CA ASN A 236 17.08 -47.96 8.12
C ASN A 236 18.36 -48.69 8.56
N PHE A 237 19.54 -48.15 8.27
CA PHE A 237 20.80 -48.74 8.74
C PHE A 237 20.91 -48.76 10.26
N THR A 238 20.44 -47.71 10.94
CA THR A 238 20.39 -47.67 12.41
C THR A 238 19.49 -48.78 12.94
N HIS A 239 18.33 -49.02 12.32
CA HIS A 239 17.44 -50.10 12.72
C HIS A 239 18.05 -51.48 12.46
N GLN A 240 18.72 -51.68 11.32
CA GLN A 240 19.44 -52.92 11.00
C GLN A 240 20.57 -53.19 12.00
N LEU A 241 21.32 -52.17 12.40
CA LEU A 241 22.39 -52.27 13.39
C LEU A 241 21.84 -52.73 14.75
N ALA A 242 20.72 -52.14 15.19
CA ALA A 242 20.06 -52.53 16.44
C ALA A 242 19.59 -53.99 16.41
N ASN A 243 19.05 -54.44 15.27
CA ASN A 243 18.66 -55.85 15.08
C ASN A 243 19.89 -56.76 15.12
N TYR A 244 20.97 -56.38 14.44
CA TYR A 244 22.23 -57.13 14.45
C TYR A 244 22.80 -57.28 15.87
N ASP A 245 22.78 -56.21 16.68
CA ASP A 245 23.24 -56.27 18.07
C ASP A 245 22.37 -57.20 18.92
N LYS A 246 21.05 -57.18 18.71
CA LYS A 246 20.12 -58.11 19.38
C LYS A 246 20.37 -59.56 18.99
N ASP A 247 20.61 -59.83 17.71
CA ASP A 247 20.92 -61.17 17.20
C ASP A 247 22.27 -61.66 17.72
N LYS A 248 23.28 -60.77 17.78
CA LYS A 248 24.58 -61.06 18.37
C LYS A 248 24.47 -61.45 19.85
N GLN A 249 23.68 -60.72 20.64
CA GLN A 249 23.42 -61.09 22.04
C GLN A 249 22.70 -62.42 22.16
N SER A 250 21.70 -62.66 21.31
CA SER A 250 20.97 -63.92 21.26
C SER A 250 21.90 -65.10 20.94
N LEU A 251 22.82 -64.92 19.98
CA LEU A 251 23.84 -65.90 19.61
C LEU A 251 24.81 -66.19 20.76
N ILE A 252 25.24 -65.17 21.50
CA ILE A 252 26.09 -65.36 22.69
C ILE A 252 25.37 -66.22 23.73
N ASN A 253 24.09 -65.94 23.99
CA ASN A 253 23.29 -66.67 24.97
C ASN A 253 23.04 -68.13 24.52
N THR A 254 22.73 -68.37 23.24
CA THR A 254 22.55 -69.73 22.72
C THR A 254 23.86 -70.52 22.75
N LYS A 255 25.01 -69.89 22.44
CA LYS A 255 26.33 -70.53 22.59
C LYS A 255 26.63 -70.93 24.03
N LYS A 256 26.34 -70.06 25.01
CA LYS A 256 26.47 -70.40 26.44
C LYS A 256 25.59 -71.59 26.82
N ARG A 257 24.33 -71.59 26.39
CA ARG A 257 23.39 -72.69 26.66
C ARG A 257 23.86 -73.99 26.02
N LEU A 258 24.35 -73.94 24.78
CA LEU A 258 24.90 -75.09 24.08
C LEU A 258 26.09 -75.68 24.83
N ALA A 259 27.03 -74.85 25.30
CA ALA A 259 28.19 -75.33 26.07
C ALA A 259 27.77 -76.07 27.35
N ILE A 260 26.77 -75.55 28.07
CA ILE A 260 26.22 -76.22 29.27
C ILE A 260 25.57 -77.56 28.88
N THR A 261 24.74 -77.58 27.84
CA THR A 261 24.08 -78.80 27.38
C THR A 261 25.08 -79.85 26.90
N MET A 262 26.16 -79.45 26.21
CA MET A 262 27.24 -80.36 25.80
C MET A 262 27.94 -80.98 27.01
N LYS A 263 28.28 -80.18 28.03
CA LYS A 263 28.86 -80.70 29.27
C LYS A 263 27.93 -81.68 29.99
N ASN A 264 26.63 -81.37 30.06
CA ASN A 264 25.64 -82.27 30.66
C ASN A 264 25.51 -83.58 29.88
N LEU A 265 25.58 -83.52 28.54
CA LEU A 265 25.57 -84.71 27.69
C LEU A 265 26.80 -85.59 27.94
N GLU A 266 27.99 -85.00 28.06
CA GLU A 266 29.22 -85.76 28.39
C GLU A 266 29.11 -86.43 29.76
N ASN A 267 28.62 -85.71 30.77
CA ASN A 267 28.41 -86.28 32.11
C ASN A 267 27.41 -87.44 32.07
N LEU A 268 26.27 -87.27 31.40
CA LEU A 268 25.25 -88.32 31.29
C LEU A 268 25.76 -89.55 30.51
N LYS A 269 26.58 -89.35 29.49
CA LYS A 269 27.22 -90.46 28.77
C LYS A 269 28.13 -91.26 29.70
N TRP A 270 28.97 -90.58 30.47
CA TRP A 270 29.85 -91.25 31.43
C TRP A 270 29.05 -91.99 32.52
N GLU A 271 28.01 -91.37 33.06
CA GLU A 271 27.12 -92.03 34.04
C GLU A 271 26.44 -93.26 33.44
N ASN A 272 25.99 -93.19 32.19
CA ASN A 272 25.37 -94.32 31.49
C ASN A 272 26.37 -95.47 31.30
N GLU A 273 27.59 -95.19 30.82
CA GLU A 273 28.65 -96.21 30.67
C GLU A 273 28.95 -96.90 32.00
N VAL A 274 29.04 -96.13 33.11
CA VAL A 274 29.26 -96.70 34.45
C VAL A 274 28.08 -97.58 34.89
N LEU A 275 26.84 -97.16 34.61
CA LEU A 275 25.64 -97.93 34.93
C LEU A 275 25.54 -99.22 34.11
N GLU A 276 25.89 -99.18 32.82
CA GLU A 276 25.94 -100.36 31.94
C GLU A 276 26.95 -101.39 32.48
N LEU A 277 28.16 -100.97 32.82
CA LEU A 277 29.17 -101.87 33.42
C LEU A 277 28.70 -102.47 34.75
N ARG A 278 28.03 -101.68 35.61
CA ARG A 278 27.45 -102.18 36.86
C ARG A 278 26.34 -103.19 36.61
N PHE A 279 25.49 -102.92 35.61
CA PHE A 279 24.39 -103.81 35.23
C PHE A 279 24.91 -105.15 34.70
N GLU A 280 25.90 -105.14 33.81
CA GLU A 280 26.55 -106.35 33.30
C GLU A 280 27.14 -107.20 34.44
N LYS A 281 27.84 -106.55 35.39
CA LYS A 281 28.37 -107.23 36.57
C LYS A 281 27.26 -107.86 37.43
N CYS A 282 26.22 -107.11 37.77
CA CYS A 282 25.07 -107.63 38.53
C CYS A 282 24.39 -108.80 37.80
N GLN A 283 24.28 -108.73 36.48
CA GLN A 283 23.70 -109.79 35.67
C GLN A 283 24.56 -111.05 35.69
N SER A 284 25.89 -110.91 35.60
CA SER A 284 26.85 -112.00 35.74
C SER A 284 26.75 -112.67 37.12
N GLU A 285 26.74 -111.88 38.20
CA GLU A 285 26.61 -112.39 39.57
C GLU A 285 25.29 -113.13 39.78
N ARG A 286 24.18 -112.60 39.25
CA ARG A 286 22.87 -113.27 39.28
C ARG A 286 22.91 -114.61 38.54
N ASN A 287 23.48 -114.63 37.34
CA ASN A 287 23.56 -115.85 36.53
C ASN A 287 24.43 -116.92 37.22
N GLU A 288 25.56 -116.52 37.80
CA GLU A 288 26.42 -117.40 38.58
C GLU A 288 25.69 -117.96 39.80
N LEU A 289 25.00 -117.11 40.57
CA LEU A 289 24.26 -117.54 41.75
C LEU A 289 23.14 -118.51 41.38
N HIS A 290 22.42 -118.25 40.28
CA HIS A 290 21.41 -119.16 39.75
C HIS A 290 22.01 -120.51 39.36
N SER A 291 23.14 -120.52 38.65
CA SER A 291 23.84 -121.75 38.27
C SER A 291 24.30 -122.56 39.49
N ARG A 292 24.85 -121.89 40.52
CA ARG A 292 25.24 -122.53 41.78
C ARG A 292 24.03 -123.11 42.53
N PHE A 293 22.92 -122.37 42.57
CA PHE A 293 21.67 -122.83 43.19
C PHE A 293 21.13 -124.09 42.50
N VAL A 294 21.05 -124.09 41.16
CA VAL A 294 20.62 -125.25 40.38
C VAL A 294 21.54 -126.44 40.62
N SER A 295 22.86 -126.23 40.62
CA SER A 295 23.85 -127.29 40.89
C SER A 295 23.68 -127.87 42.29
N ALA A 296 23.49 -127.02 43.31
CA ALA A 296 23.27 -127.46 44.69
C ALA A 296 21.96 -128.24 44.86
N ILE A 297 20.88 -127.85 44.16
CA ILE A 297 19.62 -128.60 44.15
C ILE A 297 19.82 -129.98 43.53
N LEU A 298 20.49 -130.06 42.37
CA LEU A 298 20.73 -131.33 41.68
C LEU A 298 21.59 -132.27 42.54
N GLU A 299 22.66 -131.75 43.17
CA GLU A 299 23.47 -132.53 44.11
C GLU A 299 22.66 -133.02 45.32
N LEU A 300 21.80 -132.17 45.88
CA LEU A 300 20.94 -132.55 47.00
C LEU A 300 19.95 -133.63 46.59
N GLN A 301 19.28 -133.46 45.44
CA GLN A 301 18.36 -134.46 44.88
C GLN A 301 19.06 -135.78 44.59
N GLN A 302 20.29 -135.75 44.07
CA GLN A 302 21.08 -136.96 43.83
C GLN A 302 21.41 -137.67 45.16
N LYS A 303 21.86 -136.93 46.17
CA LYS A 303 22.19 -137.47 47.50
C LYS A 303 20.96 -138.03 48.22
N THR A 304 19.83 -137.32 48.22
CA THR A 304 18.59 -137.79 48.83
C THR A 304 17.98 -138.95 48.05
N GLY A 305 18.03 -138.91 46.71
CA GLY A 305 17.61 -140.01 45.85
C GLY A 305 18.39 -141.30 46.13
N LEU A 306 19.73 -141.23 46.19
CA LEU A 306 20.57 -142.37 46.58
C LEU A 306 20.23 -142.89 47.98
N LYS A 307 20.00 -141.99 48.95
CA LYS A 307 19.60 -142.37 50.31
C LYS A 307 18.24 -143.07 50.34
N ASN A 308 17.26 -142.57 49.57
CA ASN A 308 15.93 -143.18 49.47
C ASN A 308 16.01 -144.58 48.87
N VAL A 309 16.73 -144.75 47.75
CA VAL A 309 16.95 -146.07 47.14
C VAL A 309 17.60 -147.05 48.12
N LEU A 310 18.57 -146.58 48.92
CA LEU A 310 19.21 -147.41 49.94
C LEU A 310 18.24 -147.81 51.06
N LEU A 311 17.39 -146.88 51.49
CA LEU A 311 16.36 -147.13 52.50
C LEU A 311 15.29 -148.10 51.99
N GLU A 312 14.81 -147.92 50.76
CA GLU A 312 13.87 -148.83 50.09
C GLU A 312 14.43 -150.25 50.02
N LYS A 313 15.68 -150.42 49.55
CA LYS A 313 16.35 -151.74 49.54
C LYS A 313 16.51 -152.35 50.94
N LYS A 314 16.73 -151.52 51.96
CA LYS A 314 16.83 -152.00 53.34
C LYS A 314 15.45 -152.42 53.88
N LEU A 315 14.41 -151.66 53.53
CA LEU A 315 13.04 -151.94 53.92
C LEU A 315 12.55 -153.22 53.24
N GLU A 316 12.78 -153.38 51.93
CA GLU A 316 12.52 -154.60 51.17
C GLU A 316 13.17 -155.82 51.83
N LYS A 317 14.48 -155.78 52.11
CA LYS A 317 15.17 -156.87 52.81
C LYS A 317 14.61 -157.16 54.21
N LEU A 318 14.20 -156.13 54.96
CA LEU A 318 13.62 -156.31 56.28
C LEU A 318 12.21 -156.90 56.19
N SER A 319 11.42 -156.52 55.18
CA SER A 319 10.11 -157.12 54.89
C SER A 319 10.25 -158.58 54.49
N ASP A 320 11.17 -158.92 53.58
CA ASP A 320 11.46 -160.32 53.21
C ASP A 320 11.84 -161.15 54.45
N LEU A 321 12.68 -160.59 55.32
CA LEU A 321 13.08 -161.24 56.55
C LEU A 321 11.90 -161.40 57.52
N LEU A 322 11.02 -160.40 57.60
CA LEU A 322 9.80 -160.45 58.40
C LEU A 322 8.86 -161.54 57.89
N GLU A 323 8.56 -161.58 56.59
CA GLU A 323 7.72 -162.60 55.97
C GLU A 323 8.28 -164.01 56.21
N GLN A 324 9.60 -164.19 56.09
CA GLN A 324 10.27 -165.45 56.42
C GLN A 324 10.09 -165.83 57.90
N ARG A 325 10.20 -164.86 58.82
CA ARG A 325 10.00 -165.11 60.25
C ARG A 325 8.54 -165.40 60.59
N GLU A 326 7.59 -164.71 59.97
CA GLU A 326 6.16 -164.97 60.13
C GLU A 326 5.78 -166.36 59.59
N ALA A 327 6.35 -166.78 58.46
CA ALA A 327 6.19 -168.13 57.94
C ALA A 327 6.75 -169.18 58.90
N GLN A 328 7.97 -168.96 59.43
CA GLN A 328 8.58 -169.84 60.44
C GLN A 328 7.74 -169.93 61.72
N ILE A 329 7.23 -168.79 62.22
CA ILE A 329 6.36 -168.75 63.40
C ILE A 329 5.06 -169.53 63.12
N SER A 330 4.45 -169.31 61.95
CA SER A 330 3.21 -170.00 61.56
C SER A 330 3.40 -171.52 61.45
N GLU A 331 4.53 -171.96 60.89
CA GLU A 331 4.91 -173.38 60.82
C GLU A 331 5.09 -173.99 62.21
N VAL A 332 5.84 -173.31 63.10
CA VAL A 332 6.05 -173.77 64.49
C VAL A 332 4.75 -173.83 65.27
N LEU A 333 3.87 -172.83 65.13
CA LEU A 333 2.56 -172.81 65.78
C LEU A 333 1.68 -173.98 65.32
N THR A 334 1.71 -174.28 64.01
CA THR A 334 0.97 -175.42 63.44
C THR A 334 1.54 -176.75 63.95
N ALA A 335 2.87 -176.90 63.97
CA ALA A 335 3.55 -178.12 64.41
C ALA A 335 3.38 -178.39 65.91
N ALA A 336 3.39 -177.34 66.74
CA ALA A 336 3.28 -177.47 68.19
C ALA A 336 1.85 -177.71 68.70
N GLN A 337 0.84 -177.68 67.82
CA GLN A 337 -0.60 -177.80 68.17
C GLN A 337 -1.00 -176.89 69.33
N LEU A 338 -0.40 -175.70 69.40
CA LEU A 338 -0.67 -174.75 70.47
C LEU A 338 -2.05 -174.13 70.27
N ASP A 339 -2.82 -173.98 71.35
CA ASP A 339 -4.10 -173.26 71.32
C ASP A 339 -3.89 -171.84 70.77
N PRO A 340 -4.48 -171.49 69.61
CA PRO A 340 -4.34 -170.18 68.99
C PRO A 340 -4.70 -169.03 69.94
N MET A 341 -5.67 -169.24 70.84
CA MET A 341 -6.08 -168.23 71.81
C MET A 341 -5.05 -168.03 72.92
N ALA A 342 -4.38 -169.10 73.38
CA ALA A 342 -3.30 -168.99 74.36
C ALA A 342 -2.09 -168.23 73.80
N VAL A 343 -1.72 -168.49 72.54
CA VAL A 343 -0.61 -167.81 71.85
C VAL A 343 -0.92 -166.33 71.60
N LEU A 344 -2.13 -166.02 71.10
CA LEU A 344 -2.56 -164.64 70.90
C LEU A 344 -2.52 -163.85 72.23
N ASN A 345 -2.99 -164.45 73.32
CA ASN A 345 -2.96 -163.83 74.64
C ASN A 345 -1.54 -163.63 75.18
N ALA A 346 -0.63 -164.58 74.94
CA ALA A 346 0.78 -164.44 75.31
C ALA A 346 1.48 -163.34 74.50
N ASN A 347 1.30 -163.32 73.18
CA ASN A 347 1.81 -162.26 72.30
C ASN A 347 1.29 -160.89 72.72
N LYS A 348 -0.02 -160.76 72.96
CA LYS A 348 -0.63 -159.50 73.44
C LYS A 348 -0.07 -159.05 74.79
N LYS A 349 0.24 -159.98 75.71
CA LYS A 349 0.92 -159.65 76.97
C LYS A 349 2.35 -159.16 76.75
N ILE A 350 3.11 -159.82 75.86
CA ILE A 350 4.49 -159.43 75.52
C ILE A 350 4.49 -158.06 74.83
N GLU A 351 3.60 -157.85 73.87
CA GLU A 351 3.45 -156.59 73.14
C GLU A 351 3.07 -155.45 74.08
N ASN A 352 2.10 -155.65 74.98
CA ASN A 352 1.76 -154.67 76.01
C ASN A 352 2.96 -154.35 76.94
N MET A 353 3.76 -155.36 77.30
CA MET A 353 4.98 -155.14 78.10
C MET A 353 6.05 -154.38 77.32
N LEU A 354 6.27 -154.71 76.04
CA LEU A 354 7.21 -154.01 75.17
C LEU A 354 6.79 -152.55 74.97
N ASN A 355 5.50 -152.29 74.71
CA ASN A 355 4.96 -150.94 74.58
C ASN A 355 5.13 -150.14 75.88
N ARG A 356 4.85 -150.75 77.04
CA ARG A 356 5.12 -150.10 78.35
C ARG A 356 6.59 -149.76 78.52
N LYS A 357 7.50 -150.68 78.19
CA LYS A 357 8.94 -150.44 78.29
C LYS A 357 9.41 -149.37 77.30
N ASN A 358 8.92 -149.37 76.07
CA ASN A 358 9.25 -148.38 75.06
C ASN A 358 8.76 -146.98 75.46
N ASN A 359 7.53 -146.87 75.96
CA ASN A 359 7.02 -145.60 76.49
C ASN A 359 7.85 -145.12 77.68
N ALA A 360 8.19 -146.00 78.62
CA ALA A 360 9.05 -145.64 79.75
C ALA A 360 10.45 -145.18 79.30
N ILE A 361 11.01 -145.80 78.26
CA ILE A 361 12.29 -145.35 77.66
C ILE A 361 12.13 -143.95 77.06
N GLN A 362 11.06 -143.69 76.32
CA GLN A 362 10.79 -142.36 75.76
C GLN A 362 10.59 -141.30 76.84
N ASP A 363 9.80 -141.60 77.88
CA ASP A 363 9.55 -140.71 79.01
C ASP A 363 10.84 -140.38 79.76
N LEU A 364 11.68 -141.38 80.04
CA LEU A 364 12.97 -141.19 80.70
C LEU A 364 13.95 -140.39 79.83
N GLN A 365 13.97 -140.62 78.51
CA GLN A 365 14.77 -139.83 77.58
C GLN A 365 14.31 -138.37 77.55
N TYR A 366 12.99 -138.13 77.60
CA TYR A 366 12.42 -136.80 77.66
C TYR A 366 12.74 -136.09 78.97
N GLU A 367 12.57 -136.75 80.12
CA GLU A 367 12.91 -136.17 81.43
C GLU A 367 14.41 -135.87 81.54
N LEU A 368 15.28 -136.77 81.06
CA LEU A 368 16.71 -136.50 80.99
C LEU A 368 17.02 -135.26 80.15
N ALA A 369 16.39 -135.13 78.97
CA ALA A 369 16.55 -133.99 78.08
C ALA A 369 16.08 -132.68 78.75
N LYS A 370 14.95 -132.71 79.45
CA LYS A 370 14.38 -131.59 80.20
C LYS A 370 15.29 -131.15 81.35
N VAL A 371 15.82 -132.09 82.13
CA VAL A 371 16.76 -131.80 83.23
C VAL A 371 18.08 -131.23 82.70
N CYS A 372 18.64 -131.79 81.63
CA CYS A 372 19.86 -131.25 81.02
C CYS A 372 19.66 -129.80 80.56
N LYS A 373 18.49 -129.46 80.03
CA LYS A 373 18.17 -128.09 79.65
C LYS A 373 17.96 -127.16 80.84
N ALA A 374 17.26 -127.61 81.88
CA ALA A 374 17.11 -126.84 83.11
C ALA A 374 18.47 -126.52 83.74
N HIS A 375 19.39 -127.49 83.73
CA HIS A 375 20.77 -127.31 84.15
C HIS A 375 21.51 -126.26 83.31
N ASP A 376 21.44 -126.36 81.97
CA ASP A 376 22.12 -125.42 81.08
C ASP A 376 21.55 -123.99 81.16
N ASP A 377 20.24 -123.85 81.33
CA ASP A 377 19.59 -122.55 81.54
C ASP A 377 19.98 -121.94 82.90
N LEU A 378 20.04 -122.75 83.96
CA LEU A 378 20.51 -122.33 85.28
C LEU A 378 21.98 -121.88 85.25
N LEU A 379 22.83 -122.60 84.53
CA LEU A 379 24.22 -122.18 84.34
C LEU A 379 24.30 -120.82 83.64
N ARG A 380 23.48 -120.58 82.60
CA ARG A 380 23.42 -119.28 81.92
C ARG A 380 22.94 -118.16 82.83
N THR A 381 21.94 -118.39 83.68
CA THR A 381 21.46 -117.36 84.62
C THR A 381 22.49 -117.05 85.69
N TYR A 382 23.18 -118.06 86.24
CA TYR A 382 24.29 -117.83 87.17
C TYR A 382 25.46 -117.09 86.50
N GLU A 383 25.84 -117.50 85.29
CA GLU A 383 26.87 -116.79 84.51
C GLU A 383 26.51 -115.32 84.30
N ALA A 384 25.25 -115.01 83.96
CA ALA A 384 24.77 -113.64 83.79
C ALA A 384 24.78 -112.86 85.11
N LYS A 385 24.35 -113.48 86.23
CA LYS A 385 24.31 -112.82 87.54
C LYS A 385 25.71 -112.56 88.10
N LEU A 386 26.66 -113.48 87.92
CA LEU A 386 28.07 -113.29 88.31
C LEU A 386 28.70 -112.13 87.53
N GLN A 387 28.42 -112.06 86.22
CA GLN A 387 28.85 -110.94 85.38
C GLN A 387 28.26 -109.60 85.84
N GLU A 388 26.99 -109.58 86.28
CA GLU A 388 26.34 -108.38 86.84
C GLU A 388 27.02 -107.87 88.13
N TYR A 389 27.51 -108.77 88.98
CA TYR A 389 28.29 -108.41 90.18
C TYR A 389 29.78 -108.13 89.89
N GLY A 390 30.18 -108.10 88.62
CA GLY A 390 31.54 -107.80 88.21
C GLY A 390 32.54 -108.96 88.37
N ILE A 391 32.06 -110.19 88.56
CA ILE A 391 32.90 -111.40 88.66
C ILE A 391 33.00 -112.04 87.27
N PRO A 392 34.12 -111.87 86.54
CA PRO A 392 34.29 -112.47 85.22
C PRO A 392 34.37 -114.00 85.29
N LYS A 393 33.89 -114.67 84.24
CA LYS A 393 33.84 -116.14 84.15
C LYS A 393 35.20 -116.83 84.39
N SER A 394 36.29 -116.14 84.10
CA SER A 394 37.66 -116.61 84.32
C SER A 394 38.04 -116.76 85.80
N GLU A 395 37.32 -116.11 86.72
CA GLU A 395 37.61 -116.12 88.16
C GLU A 395 36.95 -117.29 88.92
N LEU A 396 36.09 -118.09 88.29
CA LEU A 396 35.41 -119.22 88.97
C LEU A 396 36.34 -120.39 89.32
N GLY A 397 37.48 -120.54 88.66
CA GLY A 397 38.44 -121.64 88.92
C GLY A 397 37.98 -123.04 88.48
N PHE A 398 36.78 -123.20 87.91
CA PHE A 398 36.30 -124.44 87.30
C PHE A 398 35.39 -124.17 86.09
N GLN A 399 35.23 -125.14 85.19
CA GLN A 399 34.34 -125.05 84.03
C GLN A 399 33.16 -126.02 84.19
N PRO A 400 31.91 -125.53 84.26
CA PRO A 400 30.74 -126.39 84.39
C PRO A 400 30.61 -127.36 83.20
N LEU A 401 30.39 -128.65 83.49
CA LEU A 401 30.19 -129.67 82.47
C LEU A 401 28.79 -129.54 81.87
N ARG A 402 28.69 -129.35 80.54
CA ARG A 402 27.39 -129.33 79.83
C ARG A 402 27.14 -130.70 79.17
N VAL A 403 26.03 -131.33 79.52
CA VAL A 403 25.66 -132.66 79.01
C VAL A 403 25.12 -132.52 77.58
N LYS A 404 25.87 -133.01 76.60
CA LYS A 404 25.36 -133.15 75.22
C LYS A 404 24.42 -134.35 75.17
N ALA A 405 23.11 -134.13 75.30
CA ALA A 405 22.14 -135.19 75.01
C ALA A 405 22.27 -135.61 73.53
N LEU A 406 22.71 -136.85 73.27
CA LEU A 406 23.12 -137.31 71.94
C LEU A 406 21.97 -137.46 70.93
N THR A 407 20.71 -137.37 71.34
CA THR A 407 19.58 -137.80 70.48
C THR A 407 18.38 -136.86 70.43
N THR A 408 18.35 -135.77 71.21
CA THR A 408 17.15 -134.91 71.29
C THR A 408 17.52 -133.43 71.20
N LYS A 409 17.18 -132.78 70.08
CA LYS A 409 17.30 -131.31 69.94
C LYS A 409 16.16 -130.65 70.71
N LEU A 410 16.47 -130.05 71.87
CA LEU A 410 15.49 -129.27 72.63
C LEU A 410 15.37 -127.85 72.07
N GLY A 411 14.17 -127.26 72.12
CA GLY A 411 13.93 -125.88 71.70
C GLY A 411 14.66 -124.84 72.57
N LEU A 412 14.78 -123.60 72.09
CA LEU A 412 15.55 -122.52 72.73
C LEU A 412 14.81 -121.75 73.84
N GLY A 413 13.53 -122.05 74.11
CA GLY A 413 12.76 -121.37 75.17
C GLY A 413 13.21 -121.76 76.59
N PRO A 414 12.72 -121.11 77.66
CA PRO A 414 13.07 -121.45 79.04
C PRO A 414 12.73 -122.91 79.40
N ALA A 415 13.50 -123.56 80.27
CA ALA A 415 13.25 -124.93 80.72
C ALA A 415 11.80 -125.20 81.22
N GLY A 416 11.14 -124.20 81.82
CA GLY A 416 9.74 -124.27 82.25
C GLY A 416 8.70 -124.33 81.12
N LEU A 417 9.12 -124.09 79.87
CA LEU A 417 8.33 -124.14 78.63
C LEU A 417 8.78 -125.26 77.69
N VAL A 418 9.59 -126.20 78.16
CA VAL A 418 9.90 -127.43 77.41
C VAL A 418 8.65 -128.29 77.43
N THR A 419 7.87 -128.18 76.37
CA THR A 419 6.85 -129.15 76.01
C THR A 419 7.47 -130.24 75.15
N SER A 420 6.97 -131.45 75.27
CA SER A 420 7.29 -132.56 74.38
C SER A 420 6.84 -132.14 72.97
N ASN A 421 7.80 -131.71 72.14
CA ASN A 421 7.57 -131.65 70.71
C ASN A 421 7.37 -133.10 70.26
N HIS A 422 6.14 -133.47 69.94
CA HIS A 422 5.84 -134.70 69.23
C HIS A 422 6.43 -134.69 67.82
#